data_AF-A0A6A5TIM0-F1
#
_entry.id   AF-A0A6A5TIM0-F1
#
_cell.length_a   1.000
_cell.length_b   1.000
_cell.length_c   1.000
_cell.angle_alpha   90.00
_cell.angle_beta   90.00
_cell.angle_gamma   90.00
#
_symmetry.space_group_name_H-M   'P 1'
#
loop_
_entity.id
_entity.type
_entity.pdbx_description
1 polymer ?
#
loop_
_entity_poly.entity_id
_entity_poly.type
_entity_poly.pdbx_seq_one_letter_code
_entity_poly.pdbx_strand_id
1 'polypeptide(L)'
;SLSALLNVLDGLASSKGRLLIMTTNHIERLDPALIRPSRVDMKVELHLANKDIINQLFYFLLYLGQEFMAKVPKLEFSLAKILSFLLVNKHSPYHAITNVAAWIEKLKEERTKLTRITSWALDNNNGFRDY
;
A
#
# COMPACT_ATOMS: atom_id res chain seq x y z
N SER A 1 -22.10 -4.05 20.59
CA SER A 1 -21.49 -3.55 21.84
C SER A 1 -19.97 -3.60 21.71
N LEU A 2 -19.24 -2.83 22.53
CA LEU A 2 -17.77 -2.92 22.63
C LEU A 2 -17.31 -4.35 22.90
N SER A 3 -18.02 -5.08 23.75
CA SER A 3 -17.75 -6.50 24.05
C SER A 3 -17.79 -7.41 22.83
N ALA A 4 -18.67 -7.16 21.85
CA ALA A 4 -18.70 -7.94 20.61
C ALA A 4 -17.44 -7.73 19.76
N LEU A 5 -16.97 -6.48 19.67
CA LEU A 5 -15.72 -6.15 18.97
C LEU A 5 -14.51 -6.80 19.66
N LEU A 6 -14.45 -6.77 21.00
CA LEU A 6 -13.37 -7.39 21.76
C LEU A 6 -13.27 -8.90 21.52
N ASN A 7 -14.41 -9.59 21.50
CA ASN A 7 -14.45 -11.03 21.24
C ASN A 7 -13.99 -11.37 19.82
N VAL A 8 -14.33 -10.54 18.84
CA VAL A 8 -13.85 -10.70 17.46
C VAL A 8 -12.34 -10.45 17.39
N LEU A 9 -11.83 -9.41 18.05
CA LEU A 9 -10.40 -9.10 18.08
C LEU A 9 -9.58 -10.21 18.73
N ASP A 10 -10.03 -10.76 19.86
CA ASP A 10 -9.38 -11.90 20.52
C ASP A 10 -9.40 -13.15 19.63
N GLY A 11 -10.52 -13.39 18.94
CA GLY A 11 -10.64 -14.46 17.94
C GLY A 11 -9.70 -14.26 16.74
N LEU A 12 -9.49 -13.02 16.30
CA LEU A 12 -8.61 -12.68 15.18
C LEU A 12 -7.12 -12.78 15.56
N ALA A 13 -6.73 -12.27 16.72
CA ALA A 13 -5.36 -12.29 17.21
C ALA A 13 -4.86 -13.71 17.55
N SER A 14 -5.75 -14.65 17.88
CA SER A 14 -5.37 -16.01 18.28
C SER A 14 -4.96 -16.95 17.14
N SER A 15 -5.20 -16.64 15.87
CA SER A 15 -4.69 -17.50 14.79
C SER A 15 -3.31 -17.09 14.33
N LYS A 16 -2.46 -18.09 14.09
CA LYS A 16 -1.14 -17.89 13.48
C LYS A 16 -1.24 -17.22 12.10
N GLY A 17 -0.30 -16.31 11.82
CA GLY A 17 -0.12 -15.69 10.50
C GLY A 17 -1.00 -14.47 10.20
N ARG A 18 -1.71 -13.91 11.18
CA ARG A 18 -2.51 -12.68 10.98
C ARG A 18 -1.83 -11.47 11.63
N LEU A 19 -1.76 -10.37 10.88
CA LEU A 19 -1.38 -9.05 11.36
C LEU A 19 -2.61 -8.15 11.35
N LEU A 20 -2.99 -7.62 12.51
CA LEU A 20 -4.05 -6.63 12.63
C LEU A 20 -3.43 -5.23 12.65
N ILE A 21 -3.87 -4.37 11.74
CA ILE A 21 -3.51 -2.94 11.73
C ILE A 21 -4.76 -2.15 12.10
N MET A 22 -4.63 -1.25 13.07
CA MET A 22 -5.69 -0.32 13.47
C MET A 22 -5.17 1.11 13.36
N THR A 23 -6.06 2.03 12.99
CA THR A 23 -5.77 3.46 12.89
C THR A 23 -6.79 4.23 13.70
N THR A 24 -6.35 5.24 14.46
CA THR A 24 -7.23 6.17 15.16
C THR A 24 -6.64 7.57 15.10
N ASN A 25 -7.49 8.58 14.97
CA ASN A 25 -7.09 9.98 15.14
C ASN A 25 -7.15 10.41 16.62
N HIS A 26 -7.77 9.60 17.49
CA HIS A 26 -8.06 9.91 18.88
C HIS A 26 -7.78 8.68 19.76
N ILE A 27 -6.50 8.45 20.12
CA ILE A 27 -6.11 7.30 20.94
C ILE A 27 -6.62 7.40 22.38
N GLU A 28 -6.81 8.62 22.87
CA GLU A 28 -7.33 8.96 24.20
C GLU A 28 -8.80 8.57 24.39
N ARG A 29 -9.54 8.36 23.30
CA ARG A 29 -10.95 7.96 23.31
C ARG A 29 -11.14 6.45 23.27
N LEU A 30 -10.06 5.68 23.11
CA LEU A 30 -10.14 4.23 23.06
C LEU A 30 -10.25 3.66 24.48
N ASP A 31 -11.10 2.65 24.63
CA ASP A 31 -11.14 1.86 25.86
C ASP A 31 -9.75 1.25 26.12
N PRO A 32 -9.14 1.42 27.31
CA PRO A 32 -7.84 0.84 27.64
C PRO A 32 -7.74 -0.66 27.39
N ALA A 33 -8.85 -1.40 27.50
CA ALA A 33 -8.91 -2.81 27.20
C ALA A 33 -8.64 -3.12 25.71
N LEU A 34 -8.96 -2.21 24.77
CA LEU A 34 -8.65 -2.40 23.35
C LEU A 34 -7.15 -2.36 23.05
N ILE A 35 -6.40 -1.52 23.78
CA ILE A 35 -5.00 -1.20 23.49
C ILE A 35 -4.01 -1.81 24.49
N ARG A 36 -4.47 -2.76 25.31
CA ARG A 36 -3.63 -3.47 26.28
C ARG A 36 -2.66 -4.45 25.58
N PRO A 37 -1.52 -4.78 26.20
CA PRO A 37 -0.62 -5.83 25.72
C PRO A 37 -1.39 -7.13 25.43
N SER A 38 -1.00 -7.89 24.39
CA SER A 38 -1.73 -9.04 23.80
C SER A 38 -2.75 -8.70 22.70
N ARG A 39 -3.32 -7.48 22.70
CA ARG A 39 -4.17 -7.00 21.58
C ARG A 39 -3.43 -6.02 20.68
N VAL A 40 -2.65 -5.14 21.29
CA VAL A 40 -1.84 -4.14 20.59
C VAL A 40 -0.44 -4.14 21.19
N ASP A 41 0.50 -4.75 20.46
CA ASP A 41 1.89 -4.85 20.91
C ASP A 41 2.76 -3.69 20.39
N MET A 42 2.34 -3.02 19.31
CA MET A 42 3.04 -1.89 18.72
C MET A 42 2.10 -0.69 18.55
N LYS A 43 2.55 0.47 19.03
CA LYS A 43 1.87 1.76 18.86
C LYS A 43 2.82 2.71 18.18
N VAL A 44 2.38 3.30 17.06
CA VAL A 44 3.14 4.29 16.29
C VAL A 44 2.28 5.53 16.17
N GLU A 45 2.81 6.66 16.64
CA GLU A 45 2.16 7.96 16.51
C GLU A 45 2.64 8.66 15.24
N LEU A 46 1.68 9.00 14.37
CA LEU A 46 1.94 9.75 13.14
C LEU A 46 1.71 11.24 13.41
N HIS A 47 2.80 11.95 13.67
CA HIS A 47 2.78 13.38 13.91
C HIS A 47 2.63 14.17 12.59
N LEU A 48 2.27 15.45 12.72
CA LEU A 48 2.40 16.41 11.62
C LEU A 48 3.85 16.47 11.12
N ALA A 49 4.02 16.73 9.83
CA ALA A 49 5.34 16.76 9.22
C ALA A 49 6.23 17.85 9.85
N ASN A 50 7.41 17.45 10.32
CA ASN A 50 8.43 18.38 10.78
C ASN A 50 9.34 18.79 9.61
N LYS A 51 10.24 19.75 9.86
CA LYS A 51 11.16 20.25 8.83
C LYS A 51 12.02 19.16 8.22
N ASP A 52 12.44 18.15 8.99
CA ASP A 52 13.27 17.06 8.50
C ASP A 52 12.48 16.16 7.53
N ILE A 53 11.24 15.80 7.87
CA ILE A 53 10.34 15.04 6.99
C ILE A 53 10.06 15.84 5.72
N ILE A 54 9.81 17.15 5.85
CA ILE A 54 9.54 18.04 4.71
C ILE A 54 10.78 18.14 3.81
N ASN A 55 11.97 18.35 4.38
CA ASN A 55 13.23 18.42 3.64
C ASN A 55 13.54 17.08 2.97
N GLN A 56 13.36 15.97 3.67
CA GLN A 56 13.57 14.64 3.12
C GLN A 56 12.60 14.37 1.97
N LEU A 57 11.32 14.75 2.12
CA LEU A 57 10.33 14.67 1.04
C LEU A 57 10.73 15.57 -0.14
N PHE A 58 11.22 16.78 0.12
CA PHE A 58 11.57 17.75 -0.90
C PHE A 58 12.82 17.34 -1.69
N TYR A 59 13.89 16.91 -1.02
CA TYR A 59 15.07 16.35 -1.68
C TYR A 59 14.73 15.10 -2.46
N PHE A 60 13.89 14.24 -1.90
CA PHE A 60 13.40 13.06 -2.57
C PHE A 60 12.59 13.39 -3.83
N LEU A 61 11.75 14.43 -3.82
CA LEU A 61 10.94 14.81 -4.98
C LEU A 61 11.71 15.64 -6.02
N LEU A 62 12.58 16.56 -5.60
CA LEU A 62 13.28 17.48 -6.51
C LEU A 62 14.51 16.87 -7.18
N TYR A 63 15.34 16.12 -6.43
CA TYR A 63 16.55 15.53 -6.98
C TYR A 63 16.24 14.45 -8.03
N LEU A 64 15.08 13.81 -7.88
CA LEU A 64 14.59 12.75 -8.76
C LEU A 64 13.67 13.26 -9.87
N GLY A 65 13.06 14.42 -9.67
CA GLY A 65 11.85 14.83 -10.39
C GLY A 65 12.04 14.84 -11.91
N GLN A 66 13.10 15.45 -12.44
CA GLN A 66 13.22 15.61 -13.89
C GLN A 66 13.58 14.30 -14.61
N GLU A 67 14.58 13.57 -14.14
CA GLU A 67 15.01 12.31 -14.77
C GLU A 67 13.98 11.19 -14.60
N PHE A 68 13.35 11.12 -13.42
CA PHE A 68 12.26 10.17 -13.19
C PHE A 68 11.05 10.49 -14.07
N MET A 69 10.62 11.76 -14.13
CA MET A 69 9.50 12.17 -14.98
C MET A 69 9.78 11.97 -16.47
N ALA A 70 11.03 12.09 -16.92
CA ALA A 70 11.40 11.79 -18.31
C ALA A 70 11.21 10.31 -18.67
N LYS A 71 11.34 9.40 -17.71
CA LYS A 71 11.22 7.95 -17.91
C LYS A 71 9.80 7.41 -17.63
N VAL A 72 9.00 8.11 -16.82
CA VAL A 72 7.63 7.67 -16.49
C VAL A 72 6.64 8.10 -17.58
N PRO A 73 5.90 7.15 -18.19
CA PRO A 73 4.87 7.45 -19.18
C PRO A 73 3.77 8.36 -18.63
N LYS A 74 3.34 9.33 -19.44
CA LYS A 74 2.27 10.27 -19.07
C LYS A 74 0.93 9.54 -18.90
N LEU A 75 0.22 9.84 -17.82
CA LEU A 75 -1.14 9.37 -17.51
C LEU A 75 -1.33 7.84 -17.45
N GLU A 76 -0.23 7.06 -17.34
CA GLU A 76 -0.31 5.60 -17.28
C GLU A 76 -0.47 5.05 -15.86
N PHE A 77 0.03 5.79 -14.86
CA PHE A 77 0.07 5.35 -13.46
C PHE A 77 -0.64 6.33 -12.53
N SER A 78 -1.33 5.81 -11.51
CA SER A 78 -1.89 6.63 -10.44
C SER A 78 -0.79 7.16 -9.52
N LEU A 79 -1.06 8.28 -8.86
CA LEU A 79 -0.15 8.88 -7.90
C LEU A 79 0.24 7.89 -6.80
N ALA A 80 -0.70 7.09 -6.29
CA ALA A 80 -0.44 6.07 -5.28
C ALA A 80 0.57 5.01 -5.76
N LYS A 81 0.51 4.59 -7.03
CA LYS A 81 1.46 3.60 -7.59
C LYS A 81 2.87 4.16 -7.70
N ILE A 82 2.98 5.41 -8.15
CA ILE A 82 4.26 6.13 -8.24
C ILE A 82 4.84 6.30 -6.83
N LEU A 83 4.03 6.77 -5.87
CA LEU A 83 4.45 6.94 -4.48
C LEU A 83 4.88 5.62 -3.84
N SER A 84 4.17 4.51 -4.07
CA SER A 84 4.57 3.20 -3.57
C SER A 84 5.94 2.76 -4.08
N PHE A 85 6.23 2.93 -5.38
CA PHE A 85 7.55 2.63 -5.95
C PHE A 85 8.65 3.49 -5.33
N LEU A 86 8.36 4.78 -5.21
CA LEU A 86 9.24 5.77 -4.64
C LEU A 86 9.57 5.49 -3.15
N LEU A 87 8.57 5.08 -2.36
CA LEU A 87 8.75 4.71 -0.95
C LEU A 87 9.61 3.46 -0.75
N VAL A 88 9.55 2.48 -1.67
CA VAL A 88 10.44 1.31 -1.64
C VAL A 88 11.91 1.73 -1.85
N ASN A 89 12.14 2.79 -2.62
CA ASN A 89 13.47 3.33 -2.91
C ASN A 89 13.84 4.54 -2.03
N LYS A 90 13.14 4.77 -0.91
CA LYS A 90 13.27 5.97 -0.06
C LYS A 90 14.69 6.27 0.45
N HIS A 91 15.55 5.27 0.52
CA HIS A 91 16.94 5.39 0.99
C HIS A 91 17.95 5.59 -0.15
N SER A 92 17.54 5.39 -1.41
CA SER A 92 18.40 5.61 -2.58
C SER A 92 17.57 6.15 -3.75
N PRO A 93 17.48 7.49 -3.85
CA PRO A 93 16.94 8.17 -5.01
C PRO A 93 17.49 7.65 -6.34
N TYR A 94 18.82 7.52 -6.43
CA TYR A 94 19.48 7.05 -7.65
C TYR A 94 18.99 5.67 -8.10
N HIS A 95 18.77 4.75 -7.16
CA HIS A 95 18.24 3.42 -7.44
C HIS A 95 16.83 3.45 -8.04
N ALA A 96 16.00 4.43 -7.64
CA ALA A 96 14.69 4.63 -8.23
C ALA A 96 14.79 5.03 -9.71
N ILE A 97 15.75 5.89 -10.08
CA ILE A 97 15.96 6.34 -11.48
C ILE A 97 16.50 5.22 -12.36
N THR A 98 17.41 4.40 -11.84
CA THR A 98 17.98 3.29 -12.62
C THR A 98 16.95 2.19 -12.84
N ASN A 99 16.08 1.93 -11.86
CA ASN A 99 15.17 0.78 -11.89
C ASN A 99 13.74 1.10 -12.33
N VAL A 100 13.40 2.37 -12.57
CA VAL A 100 12.04 2.75 -12.99
C VAL A 100 11.59 2.03 -14.28
N ALA A 101 12.51 1.81 -15.23
CA ALA A 101 12.19 1.11 -16.48
C ALA A 101 11.78 -0.35 -16.24
N ALA A 102 12.60 -1.09 -15.48
CA ALA A 102 12.31 -2.47 -15.11
C ALA A 102 11.01 -2.59 -14.29
N TRP A 103 10.74 -1.61 -13.41
CA TRP A 103 9.49 -1.55 -12.66
C TRP A 103 8.27 -1.33 -13.56
N ILE A 104 8.35 -0.43 -14.55
CA ILE A 104 7.29 -0.19 -15.52
C ILE A 104 6.99 -1.47 -16.31
N GLU A 105 8.03 -2.17 -16.80
CA GLU A 105 7.88 -3.42 -17.56
C GLU A 105 7.19 -4.49 -16.72
N LYS A 106 7.65 -4.70 -15.49
CA LYS A 106 7.03 -5.66 -14.56
C LYS A 106 5.54 -5.36 -14.35
N LEU A 107 5.16 -4.10 -14.14
CA LEU A 107 3.76 -3.72 -13.95
C LEU A 107 2.91 -3.91 -15.21
N LYS A 108 3.49 -3.67 -16.40
CA LYS A 108 2.83 -3.94 -17.67
C LYS A 108 2.58 -5.44 -17.84
N GLU A 109 3.57 -6.28 -17.54
CA GLU A 109 3.42 -7.73 -17.58
C GLU A 109 2.34 -8.24 -16.61
N GLU A 110 2.32 -7.74 -15.38
CA GLU A 110 1.30 -8.09 -14.38
C GLU A 110 -0.11 -7.72 -14.89
N ARG A 111 -0.28 -6.52 -15.47
CA ARG A 111 -1.54 -6.12 -16.13
C ARG A 111 -1.89 -7.06 -17.28
N THR A 112 -0.95 -7.37 -18.16
CA THR A 112 -1.21 -8.25 -19.32
C THR A 112 -1.59 -9.66 -18.88
N LYS A 113 -0.94 -10.21 -17.85
CA LYS A 113 -1.30 -11.51 -17.26
C LYS A 113 -2.70 -11.48 -16.66
N LEU A 114 -3.03 -10.45 -15.89
CA LEU A 114 -4.37 -10.26 -15.33
C LEU A 114 -5.44 -10.17 -16.42
N THR A 115 -5.22 -9.35 -17.46
CA THR A 115 -6.16 -9.20 -18.58
C THR A 115 -6.35 -10.52 -19.34
N ARG A 116 -5.27 -11.28 -19.58
CA ARG A 116 -5.37 -12.61 -20.20
C ARG A 116 -6.19 -13.57 -19.34
N ILE A 117 -5.92 -13.66 -18.04
CA ILE A 117 -6.66 -14.56 -17.13
C ILE A 117 -8.15 -14.19 -17.08
N THR A 118 -8.48 -12.90 -16.98
CA THR A 118 -9.88 -12.45 -16.98
C THR A 118 -10.57 -12.65 -18.33
N SER A 119 -9.85 -12.53 -19.45
CA SER A 119 -10.39 -12.80 -20.79
C SER A 119 -10.81 -14.27 -20.95
N TRP A 120 -10.01 -15.21 -20.46
CA TRP A 120 -10.33 -16.65 -20.51
C TRP A 120 -11.52 -17.00 -19.60
N ALA A 121 -11.66 -16.30 -18.47
CA ALA A 121 -12.81 -16.46 -17.57
C ALA A 121 -14.12 -15.94 -18.19
N LEU A 122 -14.05 -14.92 -19.06
CA LEU A 122 -15.21 -14.39 -19.78
C LEU A 122 -15.56 -15.23 -21.02
N ASP A 123 -14.57 -15.76 -21.75
CA ASP A 123 -14.81 -16.65 -22.89
C ASP A 123 -15.47 -17.98 -22.46
N ASN A 124 -15.13 -18.50 -21.27
CA ASN A 124 -15.74 -19.71 -20.71
C ASN A 124 -17.18 -19.50 -20.20
N ASN A 125 -17.70 -18.27 -20.19
CA ASN A 125 -19.05 -17.94 -19.70
C ASN A 125 -20.06 -17.65 -20.84
N ASN A 126 -19.64 -17.72 -22.11
CA ASN A 126 -20.51 -17.55 -23.29
C ASN A 126 -21.09 -18.87 -23.83
N GLY A 127 -21.02 -19.96 -23.06
CA GLY A 127 -21.52 -21.29 -23.44
C GLY A 127 -22.97 -21.61 -23.05
N PHE A 128 -23.65 -20.77 -22.27
CA PHE A 128 -25.06 -21.00 -21.91
C PHE A 128 -25.99 -20.19 -22.82
N ARG A 129 -26.25 -20.75 -24.01
CA ARG A 129 -27.43 -20.42 -24.82
C ARG A 129 -28.57 -21.37 -24.44
N ASP A 130 -29.68 -20.75 -24.05
CA ASP A 130 -31.08 -21.13 -24.29
C ASP A 130 -31.48 -22.61 -24.17
N TYR A 131 -32.22 -22.90 -23.09
CA TYR A 131 -33.41 -23.76 -23.10
C TYR A 131 -34.49 -23.16 -22.20
#